data_AF-A0A0G0XDZ7-F1
#
_entry.id   AF-A0A0G0XDZ7-F1
#
_cell.length_a   1.000
_cell.length_b   1.000
_cell.length_c   1.000
_cell.angle_alpha   90.00
_cell.angle_beta   90.00
_cell.angle_gamma   90.00
#
_symmetry.space_group_name_H-M   'P 1'
#
loop_
_entity.id
_entity.type
_entity.pdbx_description
1 polymer ?
#
loop_
_entity_poly.entity_id
_entity_poly.type
_entity_poly.pdbx_seq_one_letter_code
_entity_poly.pdbx_strand_id
1 'polypeptide(L)'
;MYEYGNWFLVLFNIVLFLYFIKSAFKPRTKTDWRTYRIFGAFIVALFAEMYGFPLTIYLLTSFFGNRLGLDFTHNNGHLLNTLLGIGGDPHLNILHIASYALIIGGFVLLGKAWEAYPMADTYYPYYGPDSYLPVY
;
A
#
# COMPACT_ATOMS: atom_id res chain seq x y z
N MET A 1 -28.32 3.61 2.93
CA MET A 1 -27.82 2.59 2.00
C MET A 1 -26.47 2.17 2.52
N TYR A 2 -26.29 0.90 2.89
CA TYR A 2 -25.06 0.43 3.52
C TYR A 2 -24.02 0.15 2.43
N GLU A 3 -23.06 1.07 2.26
CA GLU A 3 -21.93 0.95 1.31
C GLU A 3 -20.83 -0.02 1.78
N TYR A 4 -20.93 -0.50 3.03
CA TYR A 4 -20.11 -1.57 3.59
C TYR A 4 -20.78 -2.93 3.43
N GLY A 5 -20.00 -3.99 3.24
CA GLY A 5 -20.47 -5.38 3.12
C GLY A 5 -20.35 -5.97 1.72
N ASN A 6 -19.64 -5.29 0.80
CA ASN A 6 -19.34 -5.84 -0.53
C ASN A 6 -18.17 -6.83 -0.48
N TRP A 7 -18.43 -7.97 0.16
CA TRP A 7 -17.46 -9.05 0.34
C TRP A 7 -16.98 -9.66 -0.97
N PHE A 8 -17.77 -9.56 -2.03
CA PHE A 8 -17.34 -9.95 -3.36
C PHE A 8 -16.17 -9.08 -3.84
N LEU A 9 -16.29 -7.74 -3.75
CA LEU A 9 -15.19 -6.84 -4.09
C LEU A 9 -13.97 -7.03 -3.19
N VAL A 10 -14.17 -7.29 -1.88
CA VAL A 10 -13.07 -7.62 -0.95
C VAL A 10 -12.29 -8.83 -1.49
N LEU A 11 -12.99 -9.94 -1.71
CA LEU A 11 -12.37 -11.20 -2.12
C LEU A 11 -11.70 -11.08 -3.50
N PHE A 12 -12.39 -10.44 -4.45
CA PHE A 12 -11.87 -10.22 -5.79
C PHE A 12 -10.56 -9.43 -5.78
N ASN A 13 -10.52 -8.30 -5.09
CA ASN A 13 -9.32 -7.47 -5.00
C ASN A 13 -8.18 -8.19 -4.26
N ILE A 14 -8.45 -8.89 -3.16
CA ILE A 14 -7.43 -9.68 -2.45
C ILE A 14 -6.79 -10.71 -3.38
N VAL A 15 -7.59 -11.50 -4.09
CA VAL A 15 -7.09 -12.55 -4.99
C VAL A 15 -6.26 -11.92 -6.12
N LEU A 16 -6.78 -10.86 -6.74
CA LEU A 16 -6.10 -10.16 -7.84
C LEU A 16 -4.73 -9.65 -7.39
N PHE A 17 -4.67 -8.90 -6.29
CA PHE A 17 -3.41 -8.33 -5.79
C PHE A 17 -2.44 -9.43 -5.35
N LEU A 18 -2.88 -10.42 -4.57
CA LEU A 18 -2.01 -11.50 -4.11
C LEU A 18 -1.42 -12.30 -5.27
N TYR A 19 -2.18 -12.49 -6.35
CA TYR A 19 -1.69 -13.12 -7.58
C TYR A 19 -0.58 -12.29 -8.24
N PHE A 20 -0.82 -10.99 -8.47
CA PHE A 20 0.18 -10.09 -9.06
C PHE A 20 1.45 -10.02 -8.22
N ILE A 21 1.32 -9.88 -6.90
CA ILE A 21 2.46 -9.81 -5.98
C ILE A 21 3.27 -11.10 -6.04
N LYS A 22 2.61 -12.27 -6.01
CA LYS A 22 3.30 -13.56 -6.12
C LYS A 22 4.06 -13.67 -7.44
N SER A 23 3.46 -13.20 -8.54
CA SER A 23 4.08 -13.19 -9.86
C SER A 23 5.31 -12.28 -9.93
N ALA A 24 5.25 -11.11 -9.31
CA ALA A 24 6.35 -10.14 -9.29
C ALA A 24 7.48 -10.55 -8.33
N PHE A 25 7.14 -10.93 -7.09
CA PHE A 25 8.10 -11.20 -6.02
C PHE A 25 8.72 -12.61 -6.11
N LYS A 26 8.02 -13.60 -6.69
CA LYS A 26 8.48 -14.99 -6.91
C LYS A 26 9.19 -15.59 -5.68
N PRO A 27 8.51 -15.74 -4.53
CA PRO A 27 9.15 -16.18 -3.28
C PRO A 27 9.81 -17.56 -3.42
N ARG A 28 11.12 -17.67 -3.07
CA ARG A 28 11.90 -18.92 -3.18
C ARG A 28 12.37 -19.45 -1.82
N THR A 29 12.63 -18.55 -0.87
CA THR A 29 13.13 -18.90 0.47
C THR A 29 12.03 -18.87 1.52
N LYS A 30 12.28 -19.49 2.69
CA LYS A 30 11.35 -19.43 3.84
C LYS A 30 11.08 -17.98 4.28
N THR A 31 12.08 -17.11 4.20
CA THR A 31 11.95 -15.70 4.53
C THR A 31 11.06 -14.99 3.52
N ASP A 32 11.21 -15.26 2.23
CA ASP A 32 10.37 -14.67 1.18
C ASP A 32 8.89 -15.04 1.39
N TRP A 33 8.63 -16.30 1.75
CA TRP A 33 7.27 -16.75 2.07
C TRP A 33 6.71 -16.08 3.32
N ARG A 34 7.53 -15.81 4.33
CA ARG A 34 7.12 -15.06 5.53
C ARG A 34 6.76 -13.62 5.17
N THR A 35 7.60 -12.95 4.38
CA THR A 35 7.36 -11.58 3.90
C THR A 35 6.09 -11.51 3.06
N TYR A 36 5.90 -12.42 2.11
CA TYR A 36 4.70 -12.50 1.28
C TYR A 36 3.42 -12.66 2.11
N ARG A 37 3.45 -13.49 3.16
CA ARG A 37 2.29 -13.72 4.04
C ARG A 37 1.97 -12.51 4.92
N ILE A 38 2.97 -11.85 5.47
CA ILE A 38 2.77 -10.62 6.26
C ILE A 38 2.17 -9.54 5.38
N PHE A 39 2.72 -9.34 4.18
CA PHE A 39 2.17 -8.41 3.22
C PHE A 39 0.76 -8.79 2.79
N GLY A 40 0.49 -10.08 2.57
CA GLY A 40 -0.84 -10.56 2.25
C GLY A 40 -1.87 -10.33 3.36
N ALA A 41 -1.48 -10.48 4.63
CA ALA A 41 -2.34 -10.14 5.77
C ALA A 41 -2.70 -8.64 5.78
N PHE A 42 -1.75 -7.77 5.44
CA PHE A 42 -2.01 -6.34 5.26
C PHE A 42 -2.99 -6.06 4.12
N ILE A 43 -2.81 -6.69 2.95
CA ILE A 43 -3.74 -6.54 1.81
C ILE A 43 -5.16 -6.98 2.17
N VAL A 44 -5.30 -8.10 2.89
CA VAL A 44 -6.60 -8.58 3.38
C VAL A 44 -7.24 -7.55 4.31
N ALA A 45 -6.49 -7.02 5.27
CA ALA A 45 -6.99 -6.00 6.21
C ALA A 45 -7.44 -4.72 5.48
N LEU A 46 -6.65 -4.23 4.52
CA LEU A 46 -6.94 -3.02 3.73
C LEU A 46 -8.25 -3.17 2.95
N PHE A 47 -8.42 -4.26 2.20
CA PHE A 47 -9.64 -4.45 1.40
C PHE A 47 -10.86 -4.77 2.25
N ALA A 48 -10.69 -5.51 3.35
CA ALA A 48 -11.77 -5.73 4.31
C ALA A 48 -12.23 -4.41 4.94
N GLU A 49 -11.32 -3.49 5.24
CA GLU A 49 -11.64 -2.17 5.79
C GLU A 49 -12.37 -1.27 4.77
N MET A 50 -11.94 -1.28 3.50
CA MET A 50 -12.57 -0.46 2.46
C MET A 50 -13.97 -0.92 2.07
N TYR A 51 -14.17 -2.23 1.88
CA TYR A 51 -15.40 -2.75 1.26
C TYR A 51 -16.22 -3.66 2.18
N GLY A 52 -15.64 -4.17 3.26
CA GLY A 52 -16.26 -5.16 4.14
C GLY A 52 -16.82 -4.54 5.41
N PHE A 53 -15.97 -4.31 6.40
CA PHE A 53 -16.33 -3.76 7.70
C PHE A 53 -15.23 -2.81 8.19
N PRO A 54 -15.57 -1.63 8.75
CA PRO A 54 -14.60 -0.59 9.08
C PRO A 54 -13.81 -0.97 10.35
N LEU A 55 -12.80 -1.82 10.18
CA LEU A 55 -11.94 -2.35 11.24
C LEU A 55 -11.33 -1.26 12.12
N THR A 56 -10.79 -0.20 11.50
CA THR A 56 -10.14 0.89 12.24
C THR A 56 -11.11 1.61 13.15
N ILE A 57 -12.32 1.92 12.68
CA ILE A 57 -13.36 2.54 13.51
C ILE A 57 -13.77 1.56 14.62
N TYR A 58 -13.97 0.28 14.29
CA TYR A 58 -14.33 -0.73 15.29
C TYR A 58 -13.29 -0.85 16.41
N LEU A 59 -12.00 -0.88 16.07
CA LEU A 59 -10.92 -0.97 17.05
C LEU A 59 -10.78 0.31 17.89
N LEU A 60 -10.86 1.49 17.25
CA LEU A 60 -10.81 2.78 17.95
C LEU A 60 -11.99 2.95 18.91
N THR A 61 -13.21 2.65 18.46
CA THR A 61 -14.41 2.71 19.30
C THR A 61 -14.39 1.63 20.39
N SER A 62 -13.83 0.44 20.12
CA SER A 62 -13.67 -0.59 21.15
C SER A 62 -12.68 -0.19 22.25
N PHE A 63 -11.62 0.55 21.93
CA PHE A 63 -10.58 0.94 22.89
C PHE A 63 -10.90 2.25 23.62
N PHE A 64 -11.43 3.25 22.91
CA PHE A 64 -11.70 4.59 23.46
C PHE A 64 -13.19 4.86 23.74
N GLY A 65 -14.09 3.94 23.37
CA GLY A 65 -15.54 4.11 23.45
C GLY A 65 -16.07 5.16 22.47
N ASN A 66 -17.32 5.60 22.69
CA ASN A 66 -17.94 6.68 21.91
C ASN A 66 -17.38 8.09 22.20
N ARG A 67 -16.31 8.21 22.99
CA ARG A 67 -15.71 9.50 23.36
C ARG A 67 -15.14 10.27 22.17
N LEU A 68 -14.86 9.57 21.08
CA LEU A 68 -14.27 10.12 19.85
C LEU A 68 -15.31 10.58 18.82
N GLY A 69 -16.62 10.40 19.08
CA GLY A 69 -17.68 10.84 18.16
C GLY A 69 -17.64 10.21 16.77
N LEU A 70 -16.96 9.05 16.63
CA LEU A 70 -16.81 8.35 15.37
C LEU A 70 -18.12 7.63 15.03
N ASP A 71 -18.78 8.03 13.94
CA ASP A 71 -19.95 7.34 13.41
C ASP A 71 -19.53 6.26 12.40
N PHE A 72 -20.35 5.25 12.13
CA PHE A 72 -20.08 4.19 11.15
C PHE A 72 -20.45 4.61 9.71
N THR A 73 -20.57 5.90 9.44
CA THR A 73 -20.98 6.45 8.15
C THR A 73 -19.78 6.70 7.23
N HIS A 74 -19.98 6.57 5.92
CA HIS A 74 -18.95 6.78 4.88
C HIS A 74 -18.38 8.22 4.85
N ASN A 75 -18.98 9.16 5.58
CA ASN A 75 -18.52 10.54 5.70
C ASN A 75 -17.29 10.74 6.61
N ASN A 76 -16.69 9.66 7.12
CA ASN A 76 -15.46 9.72 7.92
C ASN A 76 -14.17 9.96 7.10
N GLY A 77 -14.25 10.61 5.95
CA GLY A 77 -13.07 11.08 5.20
C GLY A 77 -12.16 12.03 6.00
N HIS A 78 -12.62 12.47 7.17
CA HIS A 78 -11.93 13.37 8.10
C HIS A 78 -11.64 12.74 9.46
N LEU A 79 -11.40 11.42 9.53
CA LEU A 79 -11.11 10.70 10.78
C LEU A 79 -10.04 11.40 11.64
N LEU A 80 -8.92 11.81 11.02
CA LEU A 80 -7.84 12.51 11.72
C LEU A 80 -8.25 13.92 12.17
N ASN A 81 -9.08 14.63 11.39
CA ASN A 81 -9.58 15.94 11.82
C ASN A 81 -10.48 15.78 13.06
N THR A 82 -11.35 14.76 13.07
CA THR A 82 -12.24 14.45 14.20
C THR A 82 -11.43 14.04 15.44
N LEU A 83 -10.41 13.18 15.27
CA LEU A 83 -9.51 12.75 16.36
C LEU A 83 -8.69 13.90 16.95
N LEU A 84 -8.22 14.83 16.11
CA LEU A 84 -7.39 15.96 16.53
C LEU A 84 -8.22 17.20 16.93
N GLY A 85 -9.55 17.14 16.82
CA GLY A 85 -10.45 18.27 17.11
C GLY A 85 -10.28 19.45 16.16
N ILE A 86 -9.70 19.25 14.97
CA ILE A 86 -9.43 20.30 13.99
C ILE A 86 -10.69 20.54 13.18
N GLY A 87 -11.52 21.49 13.63
CA GLY A 87 -12.68 21.99 12.90
C GLY A 87 -12.28 23.04 11.85
N GLY A 88 -12.93 23.03 10.68
CA GLY A 88 -12.69 23.99 9.59
C GLY A 88 -13.10 23.46 8.22
N ASP A 89 -12.85 24.23 7.16
CA ASP A 89 -13.09 23.82 5.77
C ASP A 89 -12.24 22.57 5.42
N PRO A 90 -12.87 21.45 5.03
CA PRO A 90 -12.19 20.24 4.55
C PRO A 90 -11.07 20.51 3.55
N HIS A 91 -11.25 21.46 2.64
CA HIS A 91 -10.31 21.70 1.54
C HIS A 91 -9.10 22.53 1.94
N LEU A 92 -9.18 23.32 3.01
CA LEU A 92 -8.09 24.19 3.50
C LEU A 92 -7.43 23.68 4.78
N ASN A 93 -7.79 22.48 5.23
CA ASN A 93 -7.17 21.88 6.41
C ASN A 93 -5.69 21.57 6.15
N ILE A 94 -4.84 21.82 7.15
CA ILE A 94 -3.40 21.55 7.12
C ILE A 94 -3.08 20.10 6.72
N LEU A 95 -3.94 19.15 7.09
CA LEU A 95 -3.80 17.74 6.72
C LEU A 95 -4.00 17.49 5.21
N HIS A 96 -4.89 18.24 4.56
CA HIS A 96 -5.07 18.14 3.11
C HIS A 96 -3.89 18.75 2.35
N ILE A 97 -3.37 19.89 2.81
CA ILE A 97 -2.20 20.53 2.21
C ILE A 97 -0.97 19.63 2.35
N ALA A 98 -0.75 19.05 3.54
CA ALA A 98 0.32 18.08 3.77
C ALA A 98 0.17 16.86 2.86
N SER A 99 -1.06 16.37 2.68
CA SER A 99 -1.35 15.24 1.79
C SER A 99 -1.01 15.57 0.33
N TYR A 100 -1.38 16.75 -0.18
CA TYR A 100 -0.99 17.17 -1.53
C TYR A 100 0.52 17.26 -1.71
N ALA A 101 1.23 17.80 -0.72
CA ALA A 101 2.69 17.86 -0.75
C ALA A 101 3.31 16.45 -0.83
N LEU A 102 2.81 15.51 -0.02
CA LEU A 102 3.26 14.11 -0.04
C LEU A 102 2.96 13.41 -1.37
N ILE A 103 1.77 13.61 -1.93
CA ILE A 103 1.39 13.02 -3.23
C ILE A 103 2.30 13.54 -4.34
N ILE A 104 2.47 14.85 -4.44
CA ILE A 104 3.34 15.48 -5.45
C ILE A 104 4.79 15.01 -5.27
N GLY A 105 5.29 15.01 -4.03
CA GLY A 105 6.63 14.51 -3.70
C GLY A 105 6.81 13.03 -4.07
N GLY A 106 5.80 12.20 -3.80
CA GLY A 106 5.78 10.80 -4.17
C GLY A 106 5.86 10.58 -5.68
N PHE A 107 5.10 11.33 -6.48
CA PHE A 107 5.18 11.28 -7.94
C PHE A 107 6.56 11.68 -8.47
N VAL A 108 7.17 12.72 -7.90
CA VAL A 108 8.55 13.14 -8.26
C VAL A 108 9.56 12.03 -7.96
N LEU A 109 9.45 11.38 -6.79
CA LEU A 109 10.33 10.26 -6.42
C LEU A 109 10.15 9.07 -7.35
N LEU A 110 8.90 8.72 -7.71
CA LEU A 110 8.61 7.65 -8.65
C LEU A 110 9.18 7.95 -10.05
N GLY A 111 9.06 9.18 -10.53
CA GLY A 111 9.65 9.61 -11.80
C GLY A 111 11.18 9.43 -11.82
N LYS A 112 11.86 9.86 -10.74
CA LYS A 112 13.32 9.68 -10.61
C LYS A 112 13.74 8.21 -10.51
N ALA A 113 12.98 7.39 -9.80
CA ALA A 113 13.25 5.96 -9.69
C ALA A 113 13.08 5.24 -11.04
N TRP A 114 12.14 5.69 -11.87
CA TRP A 114 11.92 5.16 -13.22
C TRP A 114 13.09 5.47 -14.16
N GLU A 115 13.66 6.66 -14.09
CA GLU A 115 14.86 7.04 -14.85
C GLU A 115 16.13 6.29 -14.41
N ALA A 116 16.18 5.75 -13.18
CA ALA A 116 17.31 4.97 -12.71
C ALA A 116 17.32 3.51 -13.24
N TYR A 117 16.21 3.06 -13.83
CA TYR A 117 16.05 1.67 -14.28
C TYR A 117 16.77 1.27 -15.60
N PRO A 118 17.22 2.17 -16.51
CA PRO A 118 17.96 1.74 -17.70
C PRO A 118 19.44 1.37 -17.46
N MET A 119 20.02 1.62 -16.27
CA MET A 119 21.47 1.45 -16.05
C MET A 119 21.86 0.22 -15.23
N ALA A 120 20.92 -0.63 -14.79
CA ALA A 120 21.24 -1.83 -14.02
C ALA A 120 21.56 -3.06 -14.91
N ASP A 121 21.15 -3.06 -16.19
CA ASP A 121 21.28 -4.22 -17.09
C ASP A 121 22.53 -4.19 -17.99
N THR A 122 23.39 -3.16 -17.91
CA THR A 122 24.42 -2.92 -18.96
C THR A 122 25.87 -3.20 -18.56
N TYR A 123 26.17 -3.92 -17.46
CA TYR A 123 27.57 -4.25 -17.14
C TYR A 123 27.79 -5.63 -16.51
N TYR A 124 27.55 -6.69 -17.29
CA TYR A 124 28.27 -7.96 -17.11
C TYR A 124 28.79 -8.42 -18.47
N PRO A 125 30.06 -8.16 -18.83
CA PRO A 125 30.67 -8.85 -19.95
C PRO A 125 30.86 -10.31 -19.53
N TYR A 126 30.16 -11.20 -20.22
CA TYR A 126 30.26 -12.65 -20.09
C TYR A 126 31.65 -13.09 -20.59
N TYR A 127 32.61 -13.32 -19.68
CA TYR A 127 33.81 -14.07 -20.02
C TYR A 127 33.45 -15.55 -20.02
N GLY A 128 33.22 -16.10 -21.21
CA GLY A 128 32.99 -17.53 -21.40
C GLY A 128 34.24 -18.37 -21.09
N PRO A 129 34.10 -19.70 -20.94
CA PRO A 129 35.18 -20.61 -20.51
C PRO A 129 36.36 -20.76 -21.49
N ASP A 130 36.25 -20.19 -22.69
CA ASP A 130 37.15 -20.47 -23.81
C ASP A 130 38.23 -19.38 -24.01
N SER A 131 38.54 -18.56 -23.00
CA SER A 131 39.62 -17.56 -23.08
C SER A 131 41.03 -18.15 -22.94
N TYR A 132 41.24 -19.37 -23.44
CA TYR A 132 42.55 -19.97 -23.64
C TYR A 132 42.82 -20.14 -25.13
N LEU A 133 43.43 -19.12 -25.75
CA LEU A 133 44.30 -19.35 -26.90
C LEU A 133 45.58 -18.53 -26.71
N PRO A 134 46.76 -19.18 -26.72
CA PRO A 134 48.05 -18.50 -26.79
C PRO A 134 48.50 -18.28 -28.25
N VAL A 135 49.53 -17.45 -28.41
CA VAL A 135 50.44 -17.32 -29.58
C VAL A 135 49.85 -16.48 -30.75
N TYR A 136 50.51 -15.44 -31.29
CA TYR A 136 51.95 -15.15 -31.48
C TYR A 136 52.37 -13.79 -30.94
#